data_AF-A0A939Y3Y5-F1
#
_entry.id   AF-A0A939Y3Y5-F1
#
_cell.length_a   1.000
_cell.length_b   1.000
_cell.length_c   1.000
_cell.angle_alpha   90.00
_cell.angle_beta   90.00
_cell.angle_gamma   90.00
#
_symmetry.space_group_name_H-M   'P 1'
#
loop_
_entity.id
_entity.type
_entity.pdbx_description
1 polymer ?
#
loop_
_entity_poly.entity_id
_entity_poly.type
_entity_poly.pdbx_seq_one_letter_code
_entity_poly.pdbx_strand_id
1 'polypeptide(L)'
;MPAKVTLTVTRGEKQGESHEYTDISRVLIGRQEDCDIVVPERTVSRYHCLLEINPPRVRLQDFGSLNGTFLSGRKIGQRDRDMSWEEAKDMHHESFELKDGDVLGLGSQCEITCRIEKGTACALCGRELPDAPADTEATVLISQQNAPIRLDGQGRRICEDCFTRLQKEKEEAEKRRREQQEEKERQEKERQNHPQPPAAEPELPDGQKKCAGCGKIFTPSAPDNNLCPACLANRARVLDGVMAMLNINARKAQQKKPAGDPSILAGYEKISLLGKGGMGEVWKVRSMDTGEEYALKTMLPDVAMDEQAKKLFLREAGICERLRHPNVVKAYDTGSANNVLYILMDLCEGGSADDLMKKKGGWLPLELATYIILQCLSGLDYVHNMDLEVEIAAGKYQGTREVSVKGLVHRDFKPGNIFLSDTGSHPTAMVADFGMAKAFQAAGKSQISKTGAVMGTPVFMPKQQARDCKYAKPEVDVWAAAASYYYMVTGQFVKNFRPGVNVWQVLIAESAVPIRKRDPSVPRDLADVIDLALAESPRLHYSSAGELRRDLAAALPGSVRTYCEDIL
;
A
#
# COMPACT_ATOMS: atom_id res chain seq x y z
N MET A 1 12.13 -27.18 5.91
CA MET A 1 12.42 -26.19 4.84
C MET A 1 11.28 -25.17 4.77
N PRO A 2 11.51 -23.90 4.40
CA PRO A 2 10.44 -22.92 4.18
C PRO A 2 9.56 -23.36 3.00
N ALA A 3 8.31 -22.86 2.94
CA ALA A 3 7.45 -23.13 1.80
C ALA A 3 8.09 -22.59 0.53
N LYS A 4 8.05 -23.36 -0.55
CA LYS A 4 8.71 -23.05 -1.82
C LYS A 4 7.75 -23.32 -2.97
N VAL A 5 7.75 -22.44 -3.95
CA VAL A 5 7.06 -22.66 -5.22
C VAL A 5 8.11 -22.81 -6.30
N THR A 6 8.03 -23.89 -7.08
CA THR A 6 8.92 -24.15 -8.21
C THR A 6 8.08 -24.21 -9.48
N LEU A 7 8.44 -23.38 -10.46
CA LEU A 7 7.83 -23.38 -11.79
C LEU A 7 8.82 -24.02 -12.75
N THR A 8 8.43 -25.12 -13.38
CA THR A 8 9.29 -25.85 -14.32
C THR A 8 8.65 -25.90 -15.69
N VAL A 9 9.37 -25.47 -16.73
CA VAL A 9 8.94 -25.63 -18.11
C VAL A 9 9.01 -27.10 -18.46
N THR A 10 7.86 -27.78 -18.50
CA THR A 10 7.77 -29.23 -18.76
C THR A 10 7.61 -29.55 -20.23
N ARG A 11 7.18 -28.57 -21.03
CA ARG A 11 7.07 -28.67 -22.49
C ARG A 11 7.34 -27.29 -23.11
N GLY A 12 8.12 -27.23 -24.18
CA GLY A 12 8.49 -25.99 -24.85
C GLY A 12 9.97 -25.98 -25.28
N GLU A 13 10.42 -24.92 -25.92
CA GLU A 13 11.82 -24.69 -26.32
C GLU A 13 12.75 -24.59 -25.10
N LYS A 14 12.22 -24.18 -23.94
CA LYS A 14 12.93 -24.09 -22.67
C LYS A 14 12.68 -25.28 -21.75
N GLN A 15 12.31 -26.44 -22.29
CA GLN A 15 12.01 -27.62 -21.50
C GLN A 15 13.16 -27.98 -20.54
N GLY A 16 12.81 -28.15 -19.26
CA GLY A 16 13.75 -28.43 -18.18
C GLY A 16 14.21 -27.19 -17.39
N GLU A 17 13.90 -25.97 -17.84
CA GLU A 17 14.18 -24.75 -17.08
C GLU A 17 13.26 -24.66 -15.85
N SER A 18 13.83 -24.35 -14.69
CA SER A 18 13.12 -24.28 -13.41
C SER A 18 13.42 -22.97 -12.68
N HIS A 19 12.38 -22.36 -12.12
CA HIS A 19 12.46 -21.13 -11.34
C HIS A 19 11.88 -21.35 -9.95
N GLU A 20 12.67 -21.05 -8.91
CA GLU A 20 12.29 -21.28 -7.52
C GLU A 20 12.00 -19.96 -6.79
N TYR A 21 10.93 -19.96 -5.99
CA TYR A 21 10.46 -18.80 -5.25
C TYR A 21 10.19 -19.17 -3.79
N THR A 22 10.90 -18.51 -2.88
CA THR A 22 10.76 -18.65 -1.41
C THR A 22 10.14 -17.43 -0.73
N ASP A 23 9.98 -16.33 -1.47
CA ASP A 23 9.48 -15.04 -1.00
C ASP A 23 8.27 -14.58 -1.85
N ILE A 24 7.55 -13.56 -1.35
CA ILE A 24 6.47 -12.91 -2.09
C ILE A 24 7.04 -12.29 -3.37
N SER A 25 6.55 -12.74 -4.53
CA SER A 25 7.10 -12.40 -5.85
C SER A 25 5.99 -12.15 -6.87
N ARG A 26 6.25 -11.27 -7.85
CA ARG A 26 5.42 -11.10 -9.05
C ARG A 26 6.22 -11.56 -10.25
N VAL A 27 5.71 -12.53 -11.00
CA VAL A 27 6.45 -13.21 -12.08
C VAL A 27 5.69 -13.05 -13.39
N LEU A 28 6.27 -12.29 -14.31
CA LEU A 28 5.77 -12.07 -15.65
C LEU A 28 6.30 -13.17 -16.59
N ILE A 29 5.41 -13.81 -17.34
CA ILE A 29 5.76 -14.86 -18.29
C ILE A 29 5.39 -14.41 -19.70
N GLY A 30 6.30 -14.56 -20.65
CA GLY A 30 6.06 -14.16 -22.03
C GLY A 30 7.27 -14.33 -22.93
N ARG A 31 7.11 -13.95 -24.21
CA ARG A 31 8.14 -14.09 -25.23
C ARG A 31 9.21 -12.99 -25.20
N GLN A 32 8.92 -11.85 -24.59
CA GLN A 32 9.89 -10.75 -24.54
C GLN A 32 11.04 -11.05 -23.58
N GLU A 33 12.24 -10.57 -23.94
CA GLU A 33 13.46 -10.77 -23.14
C GLU A 33 13.39 -10.13 -21.75
N ASP A 34 12.46 -9.21 -21.54
CA ASP A 34 12.25 -8.54 -20.27
C ASP A 34 11.22 -9.26 -19.37
N CYS A 35 10.71 -10.43 -19.75
CA CYS A 35 9.90 -11.27 -18.86
C CYS A 35 10.78 -11.99 -17.81
N ASP A 36 10.21 -12.28 -16.64
CA ASP A 36 10.91 -13.04 -15.58
C ASP A 36 11.13 -14.50 -16.00
N ILE A 37 10.16 -15.07 -16.73
CA ILE A 37 10.30 -16.36 -17.43
C ILE A 37 10.12 -16.08 -18.92
N VAL A 38 11.21 -16.19 -19.67
CA VAL A 38 11.24 -15.93 -21.11
C VAL A 38 10.95 -17.22 -21.88
N VAL A 39 9.84 -17.21 -22.62
CA VAL A 39 9.31 -18.33 -23.38
C VAL A 39 9.35 -17.94 -24.88
N PRO A 40 10.47 -18.17 -25.59
CA PRO A 40 10.75 -17.64 -26.93
C PRO A 40 9.81 -18.14 -28.05
N GLU A 41 8.94 -19.08 -27.75
CA GLU A 41 8.01 -19.74 -28.66
C GLU A 41 7.08 -18.74 -29.35
N ARG A 42 6.95 -18.86 -30.67
CA ARG A 42 6.08 -17.97 -31.46
C ARG A 42 4.62 -18.03 -31.05
N THR A 43 4.17 -19.15 -30.49
CA THR A 43 2.80 -19.35 -30.00
C THR A 43 2.53 -18.63 -28.67
N VAL A 44 3.56 -18.12 -28.00
CA VAL A 44 3.44 -17.38 -26.75
C VAL A 44 3.41 -15.88 -27.05
N SER A 45 2.44 -15.20 -26.43
CA SER A 45 2.35 -13.73 -26.48
C SER A 45 3.60 -13.07 -25.90
N ARG A 46 3.91 -11.86 -26.39
CA ARG A 46 5.00 -10.99 -25.89
C ARG A 46 5.00 -10.88 -24.36
N TYR A 47 3.82 -10.61 -23.80
CA TYR A 47 3.50 -10.73 -22.38
C TYR A 47 2.26 -11.62 -22.30
N HIS A 48 2.38 -12.78 -21.69
CA HIS A 48 1.36 -13.83 -21.75
C HIS A 48 0.47 -13.82 -20.51
N CYS A 49 1.09 -13.90 -19.32
CA CYS A 49 0.38 -13.94 -18.04
C CYS A 49 1.28 -13.45 -16.90
N LEU A 50 0.66 -13.18 -15.76
CA LEU A 50 1.31 -12.78 -14.51
C LEU A 50 0.97 -13.77 -13.40
N LEU A 51 1.99 -14.14 -12.61
CA LEU A 51 1.82 -14.89 -11.37
C LEU A 51 2.10 -14.00 -10.16
N GLU A 52 1.19 -14.02 -9.19
CA GLU A 52 1.43 -13.53 -7.83
C GLU A 52 1.76 -14.72 -6.92
N ILE A 53 3.01 -14.82 -6.49
CA ILE A 53 3.50 -15.92 -5.67
C ILE A 53 3.65 -15.44 -4.22
N ASN A 54 2.98 -16.10 -3.28
CA ASN A 54 3.12 -15.92 -1.84
C ASN A 54 3.16 -17.32 -1.19
N PRO A 55 4.32 -17.99 -1.18
CA PRO A 55 4.40 -19.42 -0.87
C PRO A 55 3.72 -19.77 0.47
N PRO A 56 2.85 -20.79 0.51
CA PRO A 56 2.58 -21.77 -0.55
C PRO A 56 1.49 -21.36 -1.57
N ARG A 57 0.92 -20.15 -1.48
CA ARG A 57 -0.17 -19.70 -2.36
C ARG A 57 0.37 -19.09 -3.64
N VAL A 58 -0.30 -19.35 -4.76
CA VAL A 58 0.05 -18.81 -6.08
C VAL A 58 -1.23 -18.41 -6.80
N ARG A 59 -1.27 -17.21 -7.39
CA ARG A 59 -2.38 -16.74 -8.22
C ARG A 59 -1.89 -16.40 -9.63
N LEU A 60 -2.72 -16.67 -10.62
CA LEU A 60 -2.47 -16.50 -12.05
C LEU A 60 -3.49 -15.57 -12.68
N GLN A 61 -3.01 -14.72 -13.58
CA GLN A 61 -3.85 -13.86 -14.40
C GLN A 61 -3.35 -13.86 -15.85
N ASP A 62 -4.25 -14.15 -16.81
CA ASP A 62 -3.98 -14.03 -18.24
C ASP A 62 -3.99 -12.56 -18.68
N PHE A 63 -3.14 -12.17 -19.63
CA PHE A 63 -3.05 -10.81 -20.17
C PHE A 63 -3.61 -10.70 -21.60
N GLY A 64 -4.66 -11.45 -21.93
CA GLY A 64 -5.27 -11.43 -23.27
C GLY A 64 -4.38 -12.14 -24.28
N SER A 65 -3.89 -13.32 -23.91
CA SER A 65 -3.02 -14.14 -24.76
C SER A 65 -3.70 -14.48 -26.08
N LEU A 66 -2.93 -14.48 -27.18
CA LEU A 66 -3.47 -14.74 -28.52
C LEU A 66 -3.90 -16.19 -28.69
N ASN A 67 -3.13 -17.13 -28.15
CA ASN A 67 -3.38 -18.57 -28.27
C ASN A 67 -4.01 -19.18 -27.01
N GLY A 68 -4.23 -18.36 -25.98
CA GLY A 68 -4.90 -18.72 -24.75
C GLY A 68 -3.95 -19.20 -23.66
N THR A 69 -4.34 -18.92 -22.42
CA THR A 69 -3.77 -19.51 -21.21
C THR A 69 -4.66 -20.64 -20.72
N PHE A 70 -4.05 -21.76 -20.38
CA PHE A 70 -4.71 -22.97 -19.91
C PHE A 70 -4.21 -23.33 -18.52
N LEU A 71 -5.12 -23.74 -17.63
CA LEU A 71 -4.80 -24.27 -16.31
C LEU A 71 -5.30 -25.72 -16.26
N SER A 72 -4.36 -26.66 -16.17
CA SER A 72 -4.60 -28.10 -16.13
C SER A 72 -5.54 -28.58 -17.25
N GLY A 73 -5.28 -28.08 -18.46
CA GLY A 73 -6.04 -28.37 -19.69
C GLY A 73 -7.31 -27.52 -19.90
N ARG A 74 -7.79 -26.82 -18.87
CA ARG A 74 -8.94 -25.90 -18.99
C ARG A 74 -8.45 -24.53 -19.44
N LYS A 75 -9.01 -24.01 -20.52
CA LYS A 75 -8.75 -22.64 -20.97
C LYS A 75 -9.33 -21.62 -19.98
N ILE A 76 -8.51 -20.71 -19.50
CA ILE A 76 -8.88 -19.70 -18.49
C ILE A 76 -8.84 -18.25 -19.03
N GLY A 77 -8.14 -18.01 -20.14
CA GLY A 77 -8.09 -16.69 -20.77
C GLY A 77 -7.64 -16.80 -22.22
N GLN A 78 -8.19 -15.96 -23.10
CA GLN A 78 -7.73 -15.72 -24.48
C GLN A 78 -8.46 -14.48 -24.98
N ARG A 79 -7.82 -13.68 -25.82
CA ARG A 79 -8.51 -12.63 -26.58
C ARG A 79 -9.22 -13.18 -27.83
N ASP A 80 -10.14 -12.42 -28.39
CA ASP A 80 -10.69 -12.72 -29.71
C ASP A 80 -9.58 -12.65 -30.78
N ARG A 81 -9.64 -13.50 -31.79
CA ARG A 81 -8.59 -13.62 -32.83
C ARG A 81 -8.55 -12.40 -33.74
N ASP A 82 -9.70 -11.78 -33.95
CA ASP A 82 -9.84 -10.57 -34.76
C ASP A 82 -9.51 -9.30 -33.96
N MET A 83 -9.29 -9.44 -32.65
CA MET A 83 -8.92 -8.36 -31.75
C MET A 83 -7.40 -8.20 -31.70
N SER A 84 -6.95 -6.98 -31.94
CA SER A 84 -5.53 -6.63 -31.84
C SER A 84 -5.04 -6.79 -30.39
N TRP A 85 -3.73 -6.93 -30.22
CA TRP A 85 -3.14 -6.93 -28.88
C TRP A 85 -3.42 -5.62 -28.12
N GLU A 86 -3.57 -4.51 -28.84
CA GLU A 86 -3.86 -3.20 -28.24
C GLU A 86 -5.31 -3.07 -27.77
N GLU A 87 -6.25 -3.81 -28.34
CA GLU A 87 -7.65 -3.85 -27.92
C GLU A 87 -7.88 -4.87 -26.81
N ALA A 88 -7.17 -6.01 -26.85
CA ALA A 88 -7.31 -7.06 -25.86
C ALA A 88 -6.71 -6.75 -24.49
N LYS A 89 -5.76 -5.82 -24.41
CA LYS A 89 -5.19 -5.35 -23.14
C LYS A 89 -6.21 -4.56 -22.30
N ASP A 90 -7.33 -4.15 -22.89
CA ASP A 90 -8.34 -3.32 -22.21
C ASP A 90 -9.45 -4.18 -21.54
N MET A 91 -9.34 -5.52 -21.58
CA MET A 91 -10.32 -6.44 -21.02
C MET A 91 -10.00 -6.83 -19.56
N HIS A 92 -11.03 -6.98 -18.73
CA HIS A 92 -10.88 -7.44 -17.35
C HIS A 92 -10.62 -8.96 -17.33
N HIS A 93 -9.46 -9.38 -16.85
CA HIS A 93 -9.10 -10.80 -16.73
C HIS A 93 -9.27 -11.30 -15.29
N GLU A 94 -9.99 -12.41 -15.14
CA GLU A 94 -10.20 -13.13 -13.87
C GLU A 94 -8.89 -13.74 -13.36
N SER A 95 -8.71 -13.79 -12.03
CA SER A 95 -7.54 -14.38 -11.39
C SER A 95 -7.84 -15.77 -10.84
N PHE A 96 -6.94 -16.73 -11.04
CA PHE A 96 -7.09 -18.13 -10.65
C PHE A 96 -6.02 -18.56 -9.64
N GLU A 97 -6.38 -19.34 -8.62
CA GLU A 97 -5.42 -19.89 -7.65
C GLU A 97 -4.84 -21.22 -8.15
N LEU A 98 -3.52 -21.37 -8.12
CA LEU A 98 -2.80 -22.58 -8.54
C LEU A 98 -2.61 -23.53 -7.36
N LYS A 99 -2.71 -24.83 -7.64
CA LYS A 99 -2.46 -25.93 -6.71
C LYS A 99 -1.14 -26.64 -7.03
N ASP A 100 -0.67 -27.44 -6.08
CA ASP A 100 0.49 -28.30 -6.31
C ASP A 100 0.20 -29.29 -7.45
N GLY A 101 1.11 -29.38 -8.42
CA GLY A 101 0.97 -30.22 -9.60
C GLY A 101 0.18 -29.60 -10.75
N ASP A 102 -0.39 -28.41 -10.61
CA ASP A 102 -1.11 -27.76 -11.71
C ASP A 102 -0.19 -27.45 -12.89
N VAL A 103 -0.75 -27.55 -14.10
CA VAL A 103 -0.02 -27.31 -15.35
C VAL A 103 -0.55 -26.04 -16.02
N LEU A 104 0.32 -25.05 -16.14
CA LEU A 104 0.07 -23.80 -16.86
C LEU A 104 0.44 -23.97 -18.34
N GLY A 105 -0.56 -24.06 -19.22
CA GLY A 105 -0.37 -24.06 -20.67
C GLY A 105 -0.33 -22.64 -21.22
N LEU A 106 0.72 -22.31 -21.98
CA LEU A 106 0.89 -21.05 -22.69
C LEU A 106 0.74 -21.32 -24.19
N GLY A 107 -0.47 -21.15 -24.71
CA GLY A 107 -0.83 -21.65 -26.03
C GLY A 107 -0.82 -23.18 -26.09
N SER A 108 -0.57 -23.75 -27.29
CA SER A 108 -0.63 -25.20 -27.53
C SER A 108 0.70 -25.94 -27.41
N GLN A 109 1.81 -25.21 -27.21
CA GLN A 109 3.17 -25.76 -27.35
C GLN A 109 4.05 -25.60 -26.11
N CYS A 110 3.68 -24.74 -25.17
CA CYS A 110 4.44 -24.54 -23.93
C CYS A 110 3.58 -24.91 -22.71
N GLU A 111 4.16 -25.66 -21.78
CA GLU A 111 3.56 -26.02 -20.50
C GLU A 111 4.57 -25.79 -19.38
N ILE A 112 4.11 -25.18 -18.29
CA ILE A 112 4.87 -24.93 -17.07
C ILE A 112 4.15 -25.62 -15.93
N THR A 113 4.80 -26.58 -15.28
CA THR A 113 4.25 -27.26 -14.10
C THR A 113 4.60 -26.47 -12.84
N CYS A 114 3.60 -26.24 -12.00
CA CYS A 114 3.77 -25.63 -10.69
C CYS A 114 3.91 -26.73 -9.64
N ARG A 115 5.04 -26.75 -8.93
CA ARG A 115 5.24 -27.57 -7.73
C ARG A 115 5.24 -26.67 -6.50
N ILE A 116 4.41 -26.98 -5.53
CA ILE A 116 4.25 -26.23 -4.29
C ILE A 116 4.70 -27.13 -3.14
N GLU A 117 5.92 -26.90 -2.66
CA GLU A 117 6.45 -27.58 -1.50
C GLU A 117 5.95 -26.88 -0.23
N LYS A 118 5.02 -27.53 0.46
CA LYS A 118 4.57 -27.09 1.79
C LYS A 118 5.74 -27.23 2.76
N GLY A 119 6.03 -26.19 3.52
CA GLY A 119 7.15 -26.21 4.47
C GLY A 119 7.06 -27.37 5.46
N THR A 120 8.14 -28.16 5.57
CA THR A 120 8.29 -29.32 6.48
C THR A 120 8.90 -28.95 7.83
N ALA A 121 9.08 -27.67 8.11
CA ALA A 121 9.66 -27.21 9.37
C ALA A 121 8.75 -26.18 10.03
N CYS A 122 8.82 -26.13 11.36
CA CYS A 122 8.19 -25.12 12.16
C CYS A 122 8.67 -23.74 11.70
N ALA A 123 7.75 -22.88 11.30
CA ALA A 123 8.06 -21.53 10.83
C ALA A 123 8.76 -20.65 11.88
N LEU A 124 8.69 -21.03 13.17
CA LEU A 124 9.27 -20.26 14.28
C LEU A 124 10.61 -20.80 14.77
N CYS A 125 10.74 -22.12 14.95
CA CYS A 125 11.96 -22.72 15.52
C CYS A 125 12.79 -23.52 14.51
N GLY A 126 12.30 -23.70 13.28
CA GLY A 126 12.98 -24.47 12.24
C GLY A 126 13.03 -25.99 12.49
N ARG A 127 12.45 -26.49 13.59
CA ARG A 127 12.34 -27.94 13.86
C ARG A 127 11.50 -28.62 12.78
N GLU A 128 11.95 -29.76 12.29
CA GLU A 128 11.18 -30.57 11.34
C GLU A 128 9.82 -30.98 11.94
N LEU A 129 8.79 -30.89 11.10
CA LEU A 129 7.42 -31.25 11.40
C LEU A 129 7.03 -32.46 10.52
N PRO A 130 6.43 -33.50 11.10
CA PRO A 130 6.03 -34.70 10.34
C PRO A 130 5.02 -34.37 9.22
N ASP A 131 5.00 -35.14 8.15
CA ASP A 131 4.06 -34.93 7.04
C ASP A 131 2.60 -35.06 7.50
N ALA A 132 1.75 -34.12 7.06
CA ALA A 132 0.32 -34.14 7.34
C ALA A 132 -0.45 -34.45 6.04
N PRO A 133 -1.55 -35.23 6.10
CA PRO A 133 -2.33 -35.57 4.91
C PRO A 133 -2.91 -34.33 4.22
N ALA A 134 -3.03 -34.40 2.90
CA ALA A 134 -3.13 -33.25 2.00
C ALA A 134 -4.37 -32.34 2.18
N ASP A 135 -5.47 -32.84 2.78
CA ASP A 135 -6.77 -32.17 2.74
C ASP A 135 -7.54 -32.24 4.08
N THR A 136 -7.07 -31.53 5.11
CA THR A 136 -7.89 -31.31 6.31
C THR A 136 -7.92 -29.84 6.71
N GLU A 137 -9.08 -29.22 6.52
CA GLU A 137 -9.48 -28.00 7.23
C GLU A 137 -9.70 -28.36 8.71
N ALA A 138 -8.64 -28.37 9.51
CA ALA A 138 -8.78 -28.46 10.96
C ALA A 138 -7.57 -27.87 11.68
N THR A 139 -7.86 -27.08 12.71
CA THR A 139 -6.98 -26.38 13.65
C THR A 139 -5.94 -27.26 14.37
N VAL A 140 -5.93 -28.57 14.12
CA VAL A 140 -4.99 -29.57 14.67
C VAL A 140 -4.77 -30.67 13.63
N LEU A 141 -3.52 -30.90 13.22
CA LEU A 141 -3.13 -32.07 12.42
C LEU A 141 -2.42 -33.07 13.35
N ILE A 142 -2.87 -34.33 13.35
CA ILE A 142 -2.27 -35.42 14.14
C ILE A 142 -1.31 -36.20 13.24
N SER A 143 -0.04 -36.30 13.64
CA SER A 143 0.95 -37.14 12.94
C SER A 143 0.86 -38.61 13.38
N GLN A 144 1.33 -39.54 12.54
CA GLN A 144 1.45 -40.96 12.89
C GLN A 144 2.42 -41.23 14.07
N GLN A 145 3.19 -40.21 14.50
CA GLN A 145 4.15 -40.27 15.62
C GLN A 145 3.71 -39.41 16.83
N ASN A 146 2.41 -39.17 17.01
CA ASN A 146 1.80 -38.58 18.22
C ASN A 146 2.17 -37.13 18.58
N ALA A 147 2.86 -36.36 17.72
CA ALA A 147 3.06 -34.92 17.95
C ALA A 147 2.02 -34.09 17.15
N PRO A 148 1.23 -33.20 17.79
CA PRO A 148 0.30 -32.31 17.08
C PRO A 148 1.06 -31.21 16.33
N ILE A 149 0.60 -30.89 15.11
CA ILE A 149 1.06 -29.74 14.34
C ILE A 149 -0.04 -28.67 14.35
N ARG A 150 0.37 -27.41 14.57
CA ARG A 150 -0.53 -26.27 14.70
C ARG A 150 -0.27 -25.26 13.59
N LEU A 151 -1.27 -24.45 13.28
CA LEU A 151 -1.13 -23.31 12.40
C LEU A 151 -1.04 -22.03 13.24
N ASP A 152 -0.14 -21.12 12.88
CA ASP A 152 -0.13 -19.78 13.45
C ASP A 152 -1.21 -18.88 12.82
N GLY A 153 -1.33 -17.63 13.29
CA GLY A 153 -2.29 -16.65 12.76
C GLY A 153 -2.11 -16.29 11.28
N GLN A 154 -1.04 -16.77 10.64
CA GLN A 154 -0.72 -16.56 9.22
C GLN A 154 -0.87 -17.85 8.39
N GLY A 155 -1.36 -18.95 9.00
CA GLY A 155 -1.53 -20.25 8.33
C GLY A 155 -0.22 -21.02 8.13
N ARG A 156 0.86 -20.66 8.82
CA ARG A 156 2.15 -21.37 8.76
C ARG A 156 2.18 -22.51 9.79
N ARG A 157 2.80 -23.63 9.44
CA ARG A 157 2.95 -24.79 10.32
C ARG A 157 3.96 -24.51 11.44
N ILE A 158 3.57 -24.77 12.69
CA ILE A 158 4.42 -24.64 13.89
C ILE A 158 4.31 -25.91 14.76
N CYS A 159 5.36 -26.23 15.53
CA CYS A 159 5.35 -27.38 16.44
C CYS A 159 4.50 -27.11 17.69
N GLU A 160 4.02 -28.17 18.34
CA GLU A 160 3.27 -28.05 19.60
C GLU A 160 4.04 -27.26 20.65
N ASP A 161 5.36 -27.46 20.83
CA ASP A 161 6.15 -26.66 21.78
C ASP A 161 6.11 -25.16 21.50
N CYS A 162 6.21 -24.77 20.22
CA CYS A 162 6.12 -23.36 19.83
C CYS A 162 4.70 -22.83 20.00
N PHE A 163 3.69 -23.65 19.75
CA PHE A 163 2.30 -23.31 19.99
C PHE A 163 2.01 -23.14 21.48
N THR A 164 2.43 -24.08 22.34
CA THR A 164 2.31 -24.02 23.79
C THR A 164 3.08 -22.82 24.35
N ARG A 165 4.28 -22.53 23.84
CA ARG A 165 5.02 -21.32 24.21
C ARG A 165 4.22 -20.06 23.86
N LEU A 166 3.65 -19.99 22.66
CA LEU A 166 2.78 -18.89 22.25
C LEU A 166 1.52 -18.79 23.11
N GLN A 167 0.90 -19.92 23.50
CA GLN A 167 -0.25 -19.91 24.41
C GLN A 167 0.15 -19.45 25.81
N LYS A 168 1.30 -19.90 26.33
CA LYS A 168 1.80 -19.48 27.64
C LYS A 168 2.17 -18.00 27.65
N GLU A 169 2.85 -17.52 26.61
CA GLU A 169 3.13 -16.08 26.44
C GLU A 169 1.83 -15.27 26.36
N LYS A 170 0.80 -15.82 25.71
CA LYS A 170 -0.54 -15.21 25.64
C LYS A 170 -1.26 -15.20 27.00
N GLU A 171 -1.20 -16.30 27.75
CA GLU A 171 -1.77 -16.41 29.11
C GLU A 171 -1.03 -15.50 30.11
N GLU A 172 0.30 -15.44 30.04
CA GLU A 172 1.12 -14.52 30.84
C GLU A 172 0.83 -13.06 30.49
N ALA A 173 0.65 -12.75 29.20
CA ALA A 173 0.23 -11.42 28.76
C ALA A 173 -1.20 -11.09 29.23
N GLU A 174 -2.13 -12.04 29.23
CA GLU A 174 -3.48 -11.88 29.78
C GLU A 174 -3.48 -11.71 31.30
N LYS A 175 -2.62 -12.43 32.02
CA LYS A 175 -2.43 -12.26 33.47
C LYS A 175 -1.88 -10.87 33.80
N ARG A 176 -0.83 -10.42 33.10
CA ARG A 176 -0.28 -9.06 33.25
C ARG A 176 -1.33 -7.99 32.94
N ARG A 177 -2.19 -8.23 31.94
CA ARG A 177 -3.34 -7.35 31.64
C ARG A 177 -4.35 -7.29 32.77
N ARG A 178 -4.69 -8.42 33.40
CA ARG A 178 -5.59 -8.45 34.57
C ARG A 178 -5.00 -7.69 35.75
N GLU A 179 -3.73 -7.93 36.08
CA GLU A 179 -3.02 -7.22 37.16
C GLU A 179 -2.96 -5.70 36.90
N GLN A 180 -2.66 -5.28 35.67
CA GLN A 180 -2.68 -3.86 35.29
C GLN A 180 -4.08 -3.25 35.29
N GLN A 181 -5.11 -4.04 35.03
CA GLN A 181 -6.50 -3.58 35.09
C GLN A 181 -6.97 -3.44 36.53
N GLU A 182 -6.64 -4.38 37.41
CA GLU A 182 -6.90 -4.28 38.85
C GLU A 182 -6.18 -3.08 39.48
N GLU A 183 -4.93 -2.82 39.08
CA GLU A 183 -4.17 -1.63 39.49
C GLU A 183 -4.84 -0.33 39.01
N LYS A 184 -5.29 -0.30 37.75
CA LYS A 184 -6.03 0.86 37.20
C LYS A 184 -7.36 1.08 37.89
N GLU A 185 -8.12 0.03 38.17
CA GLU A 185 -9.40 0.13 38.89
C GLU A 185 -9.20 0.62 40.33
N ARG A 186 -8.08 0.23 40.97
CA ARG A 186 -7.69 0.75 42.29
C ARG A 186 -7.37 2.25 42.22
N GLN A 187 -6.57 2.66 41.24
CA GLN A 187 -6.22 4.07 41.00
C GLN A 187 -7.43 4.92 40.57
N GLU A 188 -8.41 4.32 39.89
CA GLU A 188 -9.64 4.98 39.46
C GLU A 188 -10.64 5.16 40.61
N LYS A 189 -10.77 4.17 41.50
CA LYS A 189 -11.52 4.30 42.76
C LYS A 189 -10.94 5.38 43.67
N GLU A 190 -9.61 5.53 43.69
CA GLU A 190 -8.93 6.62 44.41
C GLU A 190 -9.23 8.00 43.79
N ARG A 191 -9.47 8.08 42.47
CA ARG A 191 -9.82 9.32 41.75
C ARG A 191 -11.30 9.69 41.80
N GLN A 192 -12.20 8.73 42.01
CA GLN A 192 -13.66 8.96 42.09
C GLN A 192 -14.12 9.66 43.38
N ASN A 193 -13.21 9.94 44.33
CA ASN A 193 -13.49 10.71 45.55
C ASN A 193 -13.45 12.25 45.35
N HIS A 194 -13.59 12.77 44.13
CA HIS A 194 -13.79 14.20 43.85
C HIS A 194 -15.03 14.44 42.96
N PRO A 195 -15.79 15.54 43.15
CA PRO A 195 -17.17 15.63 42.65
C PRO A 195 -17.24 16.04 41.16
N GLN A 196 -18.15 15.39 40.41
CA GLN A 196 -18.49 15.69 39.01
C GLN A 196 -19.59 16.78 38.85
N PRO A 197 -19.64 17.51 37.71
CA PRO A 197 -20.82 18.25 37.24
C PRO A 197 -21.74 17.43 36.30
N PRO A 198 -22.98 17.89 35.99
CA PRO A 198 -24.16 17.03 35.78
C PRO A 198 -24.50 16.64 34.32
N ALA A 199 -25.46 15.71 34.24
CA ALA A 199 -25.85 14.81 33.13
C ALA A 199 -26.74 15.39 32.00
N ALA A 200 -26.85 14.59 30.93
CA ALA A 200 -27.54 14.82 29.65
C ALA A 200 -29.07 14.51 29.64
N GLU A 201 -29.73 14.96 28.56
CA GLU A 201 -31.17 15.05 28.21
C GLU A 201 -32.01 13.74 28.13
N PRO A 202 -33.37 13.82 28.08
CA PRO A 202 -34.30 12.79 28.56
C PRO A 202 -34.82 11.76 27.51
N GLU A 203 -35.22 10.57 28.00
CA GLU A 203 -35.78 9.43 27.24
C GLU A 203 -37.28 9.61 26.87
N LEU A 204 -37.72 8.98 25.77
CA LEU A 204 -39.11 9.01 25.27
C LEU A 204 -40.04 8.03 26.02
N PRO A 205 -41.37 8.30 26.11
CA PRO A 205 -42.31 7.49 26.88
C PRO A 205 -42.58 6.07 26.32
N ASP A 206 -42.93 5.16 27.24
CA ASP A 206 -43.09 3.72 27.00
C ASP A 206 -44.14 3.36 25.92
N GLY A 207 -43.79 2.41 25.06
CA GLY A 207 -44.68 1.85 24.03
C GLY A 207 -44.77 2.64 22.72
N GLN A 208 -44.12 3.80 22.62
CA GLN A 208 -44.07 4.59 21.38
C GLN A 208 -42.75 4.40 20.64
N LYS A 209 -42.80 4.32 19.30
CA LYS A 209 -41.62 4.20 18.44
C LYS A 209 -41.54 5.37 17.46
N LYS A 210 -40.33 5.77 17.09
CA LYS A 210 -40.10 6.71 15.99
C LYS A 210 -40.20 5.97 14.66
N CYS A 211 -41.12 6.38 13.78
CA CYS A 211 -41.33 5.79 12.45
C CYS A 211 -40.05 5.88 11.60
N ALA A 212 -39.59 4.75 11.08
CA ALA A 212 -38.36 4.68 10.30
C ALA A 212 -38.43 5.44 8.96
N GLY A 213 -39.62 5.66 8.41
CA GLY A 213 -39.80 6.36 7.12
C GLY A 213 -39.97 7.88 7.23
N CYS A 214 -40.59 8.39 8.30
CA CYS A 214 -40.90 9.82 8.42
C CYS A 214 -40.47 10.48 9.75
N GLY A 215 -39.89 9.70 10.67
CA GLY A 215 -39.37 10.22 11.94
C GLY A 215 -40.44 10.62 12.97
N LYS A 216 -41.74 10.45 12.68
CA LYS A 216 -42.82 10.73 13.63
C LYS A 216 -42.95 9.62 14.67
N ILE A 217 -43.21 9.99 15.92
CA ILE A 217 -43.50 9.03 16.97
C ILE A 217 -44.91 8.46 16.75
N PHE A 218 -45.06 7.14 16.84
CA PHE A 218 -46.33 6.44 16.66
C PHE A 218 -46.38 5.18 17.53
N THR A 219 -47.60 4.68 17.75
CA THR A 219 -47.82 3.40 18.43
C THR A 219 -47.96 2.29 17.38
N PRO A 220 -47.08 1.27 17.39
CA PRO A 220 -47.12 0.23 16.38
C PRO A 220 -48.26 -0.76 16.64
N SER A 221 -48.93 -1.22 15.58
CA SER A 221 -50.02 -2.20 15.66
C SER A 221 -49.52 -3.65 15.89
N ALA A 222 -48.23 -3.90 15.69
CA ALA A 222 -47.53 -5.14 16.03
C ALA A 222 -46.07 -4.82 16.43
N PRO A 223 -45.40 -5.62 17.27
CA PRO A 223 -44.07 -5.31 17.81
C PRO A 223 -43.02 -5.03 16.74
N ASP A 224 -43.14 -5.68 15.59
CA ASP A 224 -42.15 -5.67 14.50
C ASP A 224 -42.42 -4.54 13.49
N ASN A 225 -43.53 -3.81 13.67
CA ASN A 225 -43.98 -2.81 12.73
C ASN A 225 -43.26 -1.47 13.02
N ASN A 226 -42.25 -1.14 12.23
CA ASN A 226 -41.42 0.06 12.43
C ASN A 226 -41.80 1.23 11.51
N LEU A 227 -42.91 1.11 10.77
CA LEU A 227 -43.48 2.15 9.91
C LEU A 227 -44.90 2.50 10.39
N CYS A 228 -45.23 3.80 10.44
CA CYS A 228 -46.58 4.23 10.80
C CYS A 228 -47.60 3.88 9.70
N PRO A 229 -48.90 3.77 10.03
CA PRO A 229 -49.95 3.37 9.07
C PRO A 229 -49.97 4.21 7.79
N ALA A 230 -49.67 5.51 7.89
CA ALA A 230 -49.59 6.42 6.74
C ALA A 230 -48.39 6.14 5.80
N CYS A 231 -47.26 5.65 6.34
CA CYS A 231 -46.11 5.26 5.52
C CYS A 231 -46.27 3.86 4.94
N LEU A 232 -47.00 2.97 5.62
CA LEU A 232 -47.30 1.61 5.14
C LEU A 232 -48.20 1.62 3.89
N ALA A 233 -49.09 2.62 3.77
CA ALA A 233 -50.01 2.77 2.65
C ALA A 233 -49.39 3.38 1.38
N ASN A 234 -48.12 3.82 1.41
CA ASN A 234 -47.45 4.48 0.29
C ASN A 234 -46.22 3.69 -0.19
N ARG A 235 -46.33 3.04 -1.36
CA ARG A 235 -45.30 2.17 -1.96
C ARG A 235 -43.90 2.82 -2.08
N ALA A 236 -43.80 4.13 -2.29
CA ALA A 236 -42.51 4.82 -2.41
C ALA A 236 -41.76 4.92 -1.06
N ARG A 237 -42.49 5.09 0.06
CA ARG A 237 -41.90 5.20 1.40
C ARG A 237 -41.65 3.85 2.09
N VAL A 238 -42.27 2.79 1.58
CA VAL A 238 -41.95 1.41 1.99
C VAL A 238 -40.53 1.04 1.55
N LEU A 239 -40.08 1.50 0.38
CA LEU A 239 -38.69 1.32 -0.07
C LEU A 239 -37.68 2.04 0.84
N ASP A 240 -37.96 3.29 1.25
CA ASP A 240 -37.10 4.02 2.20
C ASP A 240 -37.02 3.32 3.57
N GLY A 241 -38.13 2.74 4.04
CA GLY A 241 -38.18 1.95 5.27
C GLY A 241 -37.41 0.62 5.20
N VAL A 242 -37.46 -0.07 4.05
CA VAL A 242 -36.70 -1.31 3.81
C VAL A 242 -35.19 -1.02 3.69
N MET A 243 -34.82 0.08 3.02
CA MET A 243 -33.42 0.54 2.95
C MET A 243 -32.88 0.98 4.32
N ALA A 244 -33.72 1.52 5.20
CA ALA A 244 -33.36 1.81 6.58
C ALA A 244 -33.18 0.53 7.43
N MET A 245 -33.98 -0.52 7.23
CA MET A 245 -33.86 -1.81 7.92
C MET A 245 -32.63 -2.61 7.48
N LEU A 246 -32.30 -2.64 6.19
CA LEU A 246 -31.08 -3.29 5.68
C LEU A 246 -29.80 -2.63 6.22
N ASN A 247 -29.88 -1.36 6.63
CA ASN A 247 -28.81 -0.65 7.32
C ASN A 247 -28.70 -0.97 8.84
N ILE A 248 -29.64 -1.71 9.45
CA ILE A 248 -29.58 -2.07 10.89
C ILE A 248 -28.62 -3.24 11.14
N ASN A 249 -28.53 -4.21 10.22
CA ASN A 249 -27.58 -5.33 10.34
C ASN A 249 -26.12 -4.90 10.10
N ALA A 250 -25.90 -3.86 9.29
CA ALA A 250 -24.60 -3.19 9.16
C ALA A 250 -24.24 -2.35 10.41
N ARG A 251 -25.23 -1.85 11.17
CA ARG A 251 -25.03 -1.01 12.36
C ARG A 251 -24.78 -1.78 13.66
N LYS A 252 -25.18 -3.06 13.77
CA LYS A 252 -24.81 -3.90 14.93
C LYS A 252 -23.33 -4.33 14.94
N ALA A 253 -22.68 -4.37 13.77
CA ALA A 253 -21.22 -4.52 13.67
C ALA A 253 -20.45 -3.18 13.84
N GLN A 254 -21.17 -2.06 13.95
CA GLN A 254 -20.64 -0.70 14.13
C GLN A 254 -21.15 -0.04 15.43
N GLN A 255 -21.53 -0.83 16.45
CA GLN A 255 -21.67 -0.27 17.80
C GLN A 255 -20.29 0.05 18.35
N LYS A 256 -19.90 1.30 18.09
CA LYS A 256 -18.97 2.11 18.85
C LYS A 256 -19.02 1.74 20.35
N LYS A 257 -18.02 1.01 20.85
CA LYS A 257 -17.22 1.62 21.92
C LYS A 257 -16.64 2.90 21.30
N PRO A 258 -16.67 4.05 21.99
CA PRO A 258 -16.07 5.25 21.43
C PRO A 258 -14.65 4.86 21.00
N ALA A 259 -14.38 4.94 19.69
CA ALA A 259 -13.01 5.08 19.24
C ALA A 259 -12.49 6.25 20.06
N GLY A 260 -11.48 6.01 20.90
CA GLY A 260 -10.89 7.06 21.72
C GLY A 260 -10.69 8.27 20.80
N ASP A 261 -11.33 9.38 21.14
CA ASP A 261 -11.16 10.64 20.44
C ASP A 261 -9.66 10.84 20.23
N PRO A 262 -9.15 11.12 19.01
CA PRO A 262 -7.72 11.31 18.81
C PRO A 262 -7.12 12.54 19.53
N SER A 263 -7.78 13.12 20.54
CA SER A 263 -7.33 14.22 21.39
C SER A 263 -6.07 13.88 22.24
N ILE A 264 -5.24 12.93 21.80
CA ILE A 264 -4.37 12.12 22.66
C ILE A 264 -2.91 12.07 22.19
N LEU A 265 -2.38 13.20 21.73
CA LEU A 265 -0.99 13.53 22.09
C LEU A 265 -1.07 14.51 23.24
N ALA A 266 -0.69 14.06 24.44
CA ALA A 266 -0.58 14.95 25.58
C ALA A 266 0.32 16.14 25.20
N GLY A 267 -0.18 17.36 25.41
CA GLY A 267 0.53 18.58 25.03
C GLY A 267 0.18 19.16 23.65
N TYR A 268 -0.73 18.55 22.87
CA TYR A 268 -1.17 19.10 21.58
C TYR A 268 -2.70 19.28 21.49
N GLU A 269 -3.14 20.47 21.11
CA GLU A 269 -4.54 20.78 20.80
C GLU A 269 -4.83 20.52 19.32
N LYS A 270 -5.94 19.82 19.03
CA LYS A 270 -6.42 19.69 17.64
C LYS A 270 -7.10 20.98 17.19
N ILE A 271 -6.64 21.51 16.06
CA ILE A 271 -7.20 22.73 15.46
C ILE A 271 -8.20 22.38 14.36
N SER A 272 -7.77 21.58 13.37
CA SER A 272 -8.63 21.25 12.22
C SER A 272 -8.19 19.96 11.52
N LEU A 273 -9.10 19.32 10.79
CA LEU A 273 -8.76 18.19 9.93
C LEU A 273 -8.20 18.73 8.60
N LEU A 274 -6.98 18.31 8.23
CA LEU A 274 -6.33 18.69 6.98
C LEU A 274 -6.64 17.71 5.84
N GLY A 275 -6.76 16.43 6.15
CA GLY A 275 -7.04 15.41 5.14
C GLY A 275 -7.42 14.06 5.73
N LYS A 276 -8.19 13.29 4.98
CA LYS A 276 -8.59 11.92 5.33
C LYS A 276 -8.39 11.01 4.13
N GLY A 277 -7.60 9.96 4.31
CA GLY A 277 -7.26 9.00 3.26
C GLY A 277 -7.39 7.55 3.73
N GLY A 278 -7.09 6.59 2.85
CA GLY A 278 -7.17 5.18 3.19
C GLY A 278 -6.21 4.74 4.32
N MET A 279 -5.18 5.53 4.61
CA MET A 279 -4.17 5.24 5.64
C MET A 279 -4.49 5.87 6.99
N GLY A 280 -5.45 6.80 7.06
CA GLY A 280 -5.77 7.52 8.30
C GLY A 280 -6.16 8.97 8.10
N GLU A 281 -6.02 9.77 9.16
CA GLU A 281 -6.41 11.18 9.22
C GLU A 281 -5.22 12.07 9.55
N VAL A 282 -5.10 13.19 8.86
CA VAL A 282 -4.09 14.21 9.11
C VAL A 282 -4.76 15.43 9.72
N TRP A 283 -4.30 15.84 10.90
CA TRP A 283 -4.84 16.94 11.68
C TRP A 283 -3.83 18.07 11.79
N LYS A 284 -4.29 19.32 11.70
CA LYS A 284 -3.53 20.48 12.18
C LYS A 284 -3.64 20.47 13.71
N VAL A 285 -2.50 20.51 14.37
CA VAL A 285 -2.41 20.54 15.83
C VAL A 285 -1.56 21.71 16.27
N ARG A 286 -1.75 22.17 17.50
CA ARG A 286 -0.96 23.22 18.13
C ARG A 286 -0.32 22.70 19.40
N SER A 287 0.98 22.91 19.57
CA SER A 287 1.65 22.62 20.84
C SER A 287 1.11 23.57 21.92
N MET A 288 0.69 23.01 23.04
CA MET A 288 0.22 23.78 24.19
C MET A 288 1.37 24.50 24.91
N ASP A 289 2.60 23.99 24.77
CA ASP A 289 3.79 24.54 25.43
C ASP A 289 4.40 25.70 24.64
N THR A 290 4.51 25.56 23.31
CA THR A 290 5.15 26.58 22.45
C THR A 290 4.17 27.44 21.65
N GLY A 291 2.92 27.00 21.50
CA GLY A 291 1.92 27.64 20.63
C GLY A 291 2.16 27.40 19.13
N GLU A 292 3.20 26.66 18.76
CA GLU A 292 3.52 26.35 17.36
C GLU A 292 2.58 25.31 16.76
N GLU A 293 2.39 25.36 15.45
CA GLU A 293 1.45 24.52 14.73
C GLU A 293 2.17 23.44 13.90
N TYR A 294 1.59 22.24 13.90
CA TYR A 294 2.16 21.04 13.31
C TYR A 294 1.09 20.23 12.56
N ALA A 295 1.54 19.32 11.71
CA ALA A 295 0.68 18.29 11.13
C ALA A 295 0.84 16.97 11.91
N LEU A 296 -0.29 16.41 12.34
CA LEU A 296 -0.37 15.12 13.04
C LEU A 296 -1.08 14.10 12.15
N LYS A 297 -0.32 13.19 11.56
CA LYS A 297 -0.85 12.06 10.79
C LYS A 297 -1.11 10.91 11.74
N THR A 298 -2.38 10.54 11.89
CA THR A 298 -2.84 9.41 12.70
C THR A 298 -3.27 8.26 11.80
N MET A 299 -2.83 7.04 12.11
CA MET A 299 -3.19 5.83 11.39
C MET A 299 -4.03 4.95 12.30
N LEU A 300 -5.28 4.70 11.89
CA LEU A 300 -6.15 3.75 12.56
C LEU A 300 -5.60 2.34 12.29
N PRO A 301 -5.36 1.52 13.33
CA PRO A 301 -5.13 0.11 13.12
C PRO A 301 -6.37 -0.45 12.43
N ASP A 302 -6.19 -1.13 11.30
CA ASP A 302 -7.18 -2.15 10.99
C ASP A 302 -7.11 -3.16 12.13
N VAL A 303 -8.27 -3.55 12.62
CA VAL A 303 -8.46 -4.58 13.63
C VAL A 303 -7.56 -5.77 13.24
N ALA A 304 -6.47 -5.99 14.01
CA ALA A 304 -5.37 -6.95 13.79
C ALA A 304 -4.05 -6.42 13.15
N MET A 305 -3.45 -5.36 13.68
CA MET A 305 -1.98 -5.25 13.58
C MET A 305 -1.30 -6.16 14.61
N ASP A 306 -0.44 -7.06 14.14
CA ASP A 306 0.51 -7.83 14.95
C ASP A 306 1.48 -6.85 15.64
N GLU A 307 1.86 -7.09 16.90
CA GLU A 307 2.85 -6.27 17.61
C GLU A 307 4.19 -6.23 16.87
N GLN A 308 4.51 -7.26 16.06
CA GLN A 308 5.66 -7.23 15.15
C GLN A 308 5.51 -6.17 14.05
N ALA A 309 4.33 -6.07 13.43
CA ALA A 309 4.02 -5.07 12.41
C ALA A 309 4.10 -3.65 12.97
N LYS A 310 3.62 -3.45 14.20
CA LYS A 310 3.70 -2.18 14.91
C LYS A 310 5.15 -1.78 15.21
N LYS A 311 5.98 -2.71 15.67
CA LYS A 311 7.42 -2.47 15.89
C LYS A 311 8.17 -2.13 14.60
N LEU A 312 7.87 -2.84 13.51
CA LEU A 312 8.45 -2.54 12.19
C LEU A 312 8.02 -1.16 11.70
N PHE A 313 6.75 -0.80 11.88
CA PHE A 313 6.26 0.53 11.57
C PHE A 313 6.98 1.63 12.35
N LEU A 314 7.05 1.51 13.69
CA LEU A 314 7.71 2.51 14.54
C LEU A 314 9.20 2.63 14.23
N ARG A 315 9.84 1.51 13.87
CA ARG A 315 11.24 1.52 13.42
C ARG A 315 11.43 2.31 12.12
N GLU A 316 10.60 2.06 11.11
CA GLU A 316 10.68 2.78 9.83
C GLU A 316 10.30 4.26 10.01
N ALA A 317 9.32 4.56 10.85
CA ALA A 317 8.92 5.94 11.18
C ALA A 317 10.03 6.70 11.93
N GLY A 318 10.76 6.05 12.83
CA GLY A 318 11.90 6.63 13.55
C GLY A 318 13.09 6.97 12.64
N ILE A 319 13.18 6.39 11.44
CA ILE A 319 14.17 6.83 10.43
C ILE A 319 13.84 8.25 9.96
N CYS A 320 12.55 8.55 9.76
CA CYS A 320 12.10 9.88 9.31
C CYS A 320 12.45 10.98 10.32
N GLU A 321 12.48 10.67 11.63
CA GLU A 321 12.89 11.62 12.68
C GLU A 321 14.36 12.05 12.57
N ARG A 322 15.20 11.30 11.87
CA ARG A 322 16.62 11.64 11.67
C ARG A 322 16.88 12.47 10.42
N LEU A 323 15.89 12.55 9.51
CA LEU A 323 16.04 13.29 8.25
C LEU A 323 16.10 14.80 8.53
N ARG A 324 17.14 15.46 8.02
CA ARG A 324 17.35 16.90 8.18
C ARG A 324 17.79 17.50 6.84
N HIS A 325 16.85 18.04 6.09
CA HIS A 325 17.10 18.70 4.82
C HIS A 325 15.97 19.69 4.50
N PRO A 326 16.23 20.88 3.93
CA PRO A 326 15.19 21.88 3.64
C PRO A 326 14.11 21.38 2.69
N ASN A 327 14.42 20.42 1.82
CA ASN A 327 13.48 19.81 0.87
C ASN A 327 12.94 18.44 1.30
N VAL A 328 12.96 18.13 2.60
CA VAL A 328 12.38 16.92 3.19
C VAL A 328 11.54 17.33 4.40
N VAL A 329 10.29 16.88 4.44
CA VAL A 329 9.41 17.16 5.59
C VAL A 329 10.02 16.56 6.86
N LYS A 330 10.20 17.39 7.88
CA LYS A 330 10.77 16.94 9.16
C LYS A 330 9.70 16.25 9.98
N ALA A 331 9.99 15.02 10.40
CA ALA A 331 9.27 14.37 11.49
C ALA A 331 9.90 14.79 12.82
N TYR A 332 9.07 15.24 13.76
CA TYR A 332 9.47 15.63 15.12
C TYR A 332 9.35 14.48 16.10
N ASP A 333 8.29 13.70 15.96
CA ASP A 333 7.96 12.62 16.91
C ASP A 333 7.11 11.56 16.21
N THR A 334 7.39 10.30 16.48
CA THR A 334 6.65 9.15 15.97
C THR A 334 6.37 8.17 17.09
N GLY A 335 5.15 7.64 17.14
CA GLY A 335 4.77 6.85 18.30
C GLY A 335 3.44 6.15 18.17
N SER A 336 3.01 5.62 19.31
CA SER A 336 1.69 5.01 19.45
C SER A 336 1.00 5.50 20.72
N ALA A 337 -0.23 5.99 20.59
CA ALA A 337 -1.08 6.41 21.70
C ALA A 337 -2.46 5.78 21.54
N ASN A 338 -2.99 5.13 22.59
CA ASN A 338 -4.28 4.42 22.57
C ASN A 338 -4.47 3.50 21.37
N ASN A 339 -3.39 2.77 21.04
CA ASN A 339 -3.32 1.88 19.90
C ASN A 339 -3.39 2.57 18.53
N VAL A 340 -3.43 3.89 18.44
CA VAL A 340 -3.29 4.66 17.19
C VAL A 340 -1.81 4.95 16.97
N LEU A 341 -1.32 4.73 15.76
CA LEU A 341 0.02 5.14 15.38
C LEU A 341 0.00 6.59 14.90
N TYR A 342 1.02 7.36 15.22
CA TYR A 342 1.09 8.76 14.81
C TYR A 342 2.48 9.17 14.33
N ILE A 343 2.49 10.22 13.51
CA ILE A 343 3.67 10.96 13.09
C ILE A 343 3.35 12.45 13.23
N LEU A 344 4.11 13.16 14.06
CA LEU A 344 4.10 14.61 14.17
C LEU A 344 5.16 15.19 13.23
N MET A 345 4.77 16.10 12.35
CA MET A 345 5.63 16.62 11.29
C MET A 345 5.38 18.10 11.00
N ASP A 346 6.24 18.71 10.17
CA ASP A 346 6.05 20.10 9.72
C ASP A 346 4.66 20.31 9.11
N LEU A 347 4.02 21.42 9.47
CA LEU A 347 2.80 21.87 8.81
C LEU A 347 3.16 22.59 7.51
N CYS A 348 2.77 22.01 6.37
CA CYS A 348 2.97 22.59 5.05
C CYS A 348 1.69 23.33 4.60
N GLU A 349 1.64 24.65 4.76
CA GLU A 349 0.42 25.44 4.51
C GLU A 349 0.03 25.53 3.03
N GLY A 350 0.99 25.34 2.12
CA GLY A 350 0.75 25.33 0.68
C GLY A 350 -0.03 24.11 0.18
N GLY A 351 -0.16 23.05 1.00
CA GLY A 351 -0.70 21.76 0.58
C GLY A 351 0.27 21.00 -0.31
N SER A 352 -0.25 20.06 -1.10
CA SER A 352 0.57 19.29 -2.05
C SER A 352 0.68 19.95 -3.43
N ALA A 353 1.67 19.56 -4.22
CA ALA A 353 1.77 19.96 -5.62
C ALA A 353 0.54 19.51 -6.43
N ASP A 354 -0.07 18.37 -6.09
CA ASP A 354 -1.34 17.91 -6.66
C ASP A 354 -2.50 18.87 -6.35
N ASP A 355 -2.57 19.40 -5.13
CA ASP A 355 -3.57 20.41 -4.75
C ASP A 355 -3.34 21.72 -5.50
N LEU A 356 -2.08 22.12 -5.68
CA LEU A 356 -1.72 23.31 -6.47
C LEU A 356 -2.11 23.14 -7.94
N MET A 357 -1.83 21.98 -8.54
CA MET A 357 -2.25 21.66 -9.91
C MET A 357 -3.77 21.77 -10.06
N LYS A 358 -4.55 21.16 -9.15
CA LYS A 358 -6.02 21.27 -9.18
C LYS A 358 -6.50 22.71 -9.11
N LYS A 359 -5.89 23.55 -8.26
CA LYS A 359 -6.20 24.98 -8.16
C LYS A 359 -5.86 25.76 -9.43
N LYS A 360 -4.85 25.33 -10.20
CA LYS A 360 -4.37 25.97 -11.44
C LYS A 360 -4.99 25.41 -12.72
N GLY A 361 -5.91 24.45 -12.63
CA GLY A 361 -6.63 23.88 -13.78
C GLY A 361 -6.08 22.54 -14.29
N GLY A 362 -5.15 21.91 -13.56
CA GLY A 362 -4.65 20.56 -13.84
C GLY A 362 -3.19 20.46 -14.28
N TRP A 363 -2.48 21.59 -14.42
CA TRP A 363 -1.05 21.67 -14.73
C TRP A 363 -0.44 22.94 -14.12
N LEU A 364 0.88 23.04 -14.14
CA LEU A 364 1.66 24.17 -13.64
C LEU A 364 2.46 24.82 -14.77
N PRO A 365 2.70 26.13 -14.72
CA PRO A 365 3.68 26.78 -15.60
C PRO A 365 5.06 26.11 -15.48
N LEU A 366 5.80 26.08 -16.60
CA LEU A 366 7.09 25.39 -16.69
C LEU A 366 8.07 25.88 -15.63
N GLU A 367 8.12 27.19 -15.39
CA GLU A 367 8.96 27.84 -14.38
C GLU A 367 8.71 27.26 -12.99
N LEU A 368 7.44 27.22 -12.57
CA LEU A 368 7.04 26.76 -11.24
C LEU A 368 7.21 25.24 -11.09
N ALA A 369 6.84 24.44 -12.10
CA ALA A 369 7.05 22.99 -12.08
C ALA A 369 8.54 22.64 -11.97
N THR A 370 9.40 23.39 -12.66
CA THR A 370 10.86 23.23 -12.62
C THR A 370 11.41 23.61 -11.25
N TYR A 371 10.98 24.75 -10.72
CA TYR A 371 11.37 25.23 -9.40
C TYR A 371 11.06 24.21 -8.28
N ILE A 372 9.89 23.59 -8.36
CA ILE A 372 9.46 22.53 -7.43
C ILE A 372 10.31 21.26 -7.59
N ILE A 373 10.48 20.75 -8.82
CA ILE A 373 11.15 19.46 -9.00
C ILE A 373 12.65 19.51 -8.68
N LEU A 374 13.34 20.63 -8.98
CA LEU A 374 14.77 20.77 -8.66
C LEU A 374 15.03 20.70 -7.16
N GLN A 375 14.14 21.28 -6.35
CA GLN A 375 14.15 21.17 -4.90
C GLN A 375 13.89 19.73 -4.43
N CYS A 376 12.88 19.05 -4.98
CA CYS A 376 12.61 17.65 -4.67
C CYS A 376 13.79 16.74 -4.99
N LEU A 377 14.49 16.96 -6.11
CA LEU A 377 15.68 16.20 -6.47
C LEU A 377 16.83 16.43 -5.49
N SER A 378 16.96 17.62 -4.90
CA SER A 378 17.91 17.87 -3.80
C SER A 378 17.56 17.04 -2.57
N GLY A 379 16.27 17.00 -2.20
CA GLY A 379 15.79 16.18 -1.08
C GLY A 379 16.01 14.69 -1.31
N LEU A 380 15.70 14.18 -2.51
CA LEU A 380 15.93 12.79 -2.89
C LEU A 380 17.42 12.44 -2.86
N ASP A 381 18.29 13.30 -3.41
CA ASP A 381 19.74 13.06 -3.42
C ASP A 381 20.30 12.97 -1.99
N TYR A 382 19.87 13.84 -1.08
CA TYR A 382 20.21 13.75 0.33
C TYR A 382 19.78 12.41 0.95
N VAL A 383 18.52 12.00 0.78
CA VAL A 383 18.00 10.77 1.39
C VAL A 383 18.59 9.51 0.75
N HIS A 384 18.92 9.54 -0.54
CA HIS A 384 19.56 8.41 -1.24
C HIS A 384 21.02 8.19 -0.83
N ASN A 385 21.72 9.22 -0.36
CA ASN A 385 23.14 9.15 -0.02
C ASN A 385 23.43 9.11 1.49
N MET A 386 22.43 9.26 2.35
CA MET A 386 22.63 9.22 3.79
C MET A 386 23.05 7.82 4.30
N ASP A 387 23.91 7.78 5.30
CA ASP A 387 24.21 6.55 6.04
C ASP A 387 23.18 6.34 7.16
N LEU A 388 22.53 5.18 7.18
CA LEU A 388 21.53 4.81 8.17
C LEU A 388 22.02 3.66 9.02
N GLU A 389 22.20 3.90 10.31
CA GLU A 389 22.45 2.85 11.28
C GLU A 389 21.13 2.17 11.64
N VAL A 390 21.00 0.89 11.28
CA VAL A 390 19.82 0.08 11.58
C VAL A 390 20.21 -1.17 12.36
N GLU A 391 19.55 -1.39 13.49
CA GLU A 391 19.65 -2.64 14.23
C GLU A 391 18.93 -3.76 13.46
N ILE A 392 19.67 -4.74 12.97
CA ILE A 392 19.07 -5.96 12.42
C ILE A 392 19.13 -7.08 13.46
N ALA A 393 18.10 -7.94 13.46
CA ALA A 393 18.15 -9.17 14.24
C ALA A 393 19.35 -10.00 13.78
N ALA A 394 20.16 -10.51 14.71
CA ALA A 394 21.39 -11.23 14.41
C ALA A 394 21.13 -12.67 13.90
N GLY A 395 20.21 -12.86 12.94
CA GLY A 395 19.96 -14.14 12.28
C GLY A 395 19.92 -15.34 13.24
N LYS A 396 20.81 -16.32 13.04
CA LYS A 396 20.95 -17.56 13.84
C LYS A 396 21.47 -17.37 15.27
N TYR A 397 21.83 -16.15 15.68
CA TYR A 397 22.43 -15.83 16.97
C TYR A 397 21.50 -14.93 17.80
N GLN A 398 21.54 -15.06 19.13
CA GLN A 398 20.84 -14.15 20.02
C GLN A 398 21.54 -12.78 20.02
N GLY A 399 20.79 -11.72 19.66
CA GLY A 399 21.24 -10.33 19.71
C GLY A 399 20.68 -9.45 18.58
N THR A 400 20.86 -8.14 18.70
CA THR A 400 20.78 -7.17 17.60
C THR A 400 22.19 -6.80 17.18
N ARG A 401 22.41 -6.54 15.88
CA ARG A 401 23.64 -5.88 15.42
C ARG A 401 23.26 -4.61 14.68
N GLU A 402 24.00 -3.54 14.92
CA GLU A 402 23.93 -2.33 14.11
C GLU A 402 24.60 -2.58 12.77
N VAL A 403 23.88 -2.29 11.69
CA VAL A 403 24.41 -2.29 10.33
C VAL A 403 24.17 -0.91 9.75
N SER A 404 25.23 -0.30 9.23
CA SER A 404 25.07 0.87 8.37
C SER A 404 24.56 0.42 7.01
N VAL A 405 23.36 0.85 6.64
CA VAL A 405 22.81 0.75 5.28
C VAL A 405 22.91 2.11 4.61
N LYS A 406 23.27 2.13 3.33
CA LYS A 406 23.31 3.35 2.54
C LYS A 406 21.97 3.63 1.90
N GLY A 407 21.46 4.83 2.13
CA GLY A 407 20.34 5.43 1.42
C GLY A 407 18.97 4.86 1.78
N LEU A 408 17.97 5.74 1.81
CA LEU A 408 16.56 5.37 1.94
C LEU A 408 15.85 5.63 0.60
N VAL A 409 15.19 4.61 0.06
CA VAL A 409 14.41 4.73 -1.19
C VAL A 409 12.94 5.02 -0.84
N HIS A 410 12.36 6.05 -1.46
CA HIS A 410 11.02 6.57 -1.20
C HIS A 410 9.90 5.63 -1.69
N ARG A 411 9.96 5.18 -2.96
CA ARG A 411 9.08 4.20 -3.62
C ARG A 411 7.62 4.60 -3.86
N ASP A 412 7.15 5.73 -3.33
CA ASP A 412 5.83 6.29 -3.67
C ASP A 412 5.94 7.78 -4.07
N PHE A 413 6.99 8.16 -4.80
CA PHE A 413 7.18 9.57 -5.17
C PHE A 413 6.15 9.99 -6.22
N LYS A 414 5.40 11.06 -5.94
CA LYS A 414 4.33 11.61 -6.78
C LYS A 414 3.96 13.03 -6.34
N PRO A 415 3.25 13.83 -7.15
CA PRO A 415 2.85 15.20 -6.77
C PRO A 415 2.07 15.31 -5.45
N GLY A 416 1.29 14.29 -5.10
CA GLY A 416 0.57 14.24 -3.82
C GLY A 416 1.47 14.09 -2.58
N ASN A 417 2.73 13.72 -2.76
CA ASN A 417 3.74 13.60 -1.70
C ASN A 417 4.82 14.72 -1.78
N ILE A 418 4.62 15.71 -2.66
CA ILE A 418 5.42 16.93 -2.73
C ILE A 418 4.63 18.02 -2.01
N PHE A 419 5.06 18.40 -0.81
CA PHE A 419 4.42 19.45 -0.02
C PHE A 419 5.09 20.80 -0.21
N LEU A 420 4.31 21.86 -0.05
CA LEU A 420 4.75 23.24 -0.22
C LEU A 420 4.66 23.95 1.14
N SER A 421 5.75 24.62 1.55
CA SER A 421 5.81 25.34 2.83
C SER A 421 4.65 26.30 3.03
N ASP A 422 4.30 27.02 1.98
CA ASP A 422 3.34 28.12 2.00
C ASP A 422 2.64 28.27 0.63
N THR A 423 1.76 29.28 0.53
CA THR A 423 0.98 29.58 -0.68
C THR A 423 1.60 30.69 -1.55
N GLY A 424 2.85 31.06 -1.28
CA GLY A 424 3.59 32.07 -2.00
C GLY A 424 3.90 31.68 -3.44
N SER A 425 4.55 32.60 -4.17
CA SER A 425 4.95 32.38 -5.56
C SER A 425 6.19 31.48 -5.70
N HIS A 426 7.02 31.39 -4.66
CA HIS A 426 8.25 30.59 -4.63
C HIS A 426 8.30 29.74 -3.36
N PRO A 427 7.33 28.82 -3.16
CA PRO A 427 7.26 28.02 -1.94
C PRO A 427 8.43 27.03 -1.89
N THR A 428 8.93 26.74 -0.69
CA THR A 428 9.89 25.65 -0.50
C THR A 428 9.18 24.32 -0.72
N ALA A 429 9.68 23.51 -1.66
CA ALA A 429 9.12 22.19 -1.94
C ALA A 429 9.81 21.13 -1.09
N MET A 430 9.02 20.28 -0.44
CA MET A 430 9.46 19.28 0.52
C MET A 430 8.88 17.91 0.18
N VAL A 431 9.73 16.88 0.15
CA VAL A 431 9.29 15.49 -0.03
C VAL A 431 8.82 14.93 1.31
N ALA A 432 7.65 14.28 1.33
CA ALA A 432 7.07 13.68 2.53
C ALA A 432 6.77 12.18 2.32
N ASP A 433 6.38 11.48 3.40
CA ASP A 433 5.94 10.07 3.37
C ASP A 433 7.01 9.04 2.94
N PHE A 434 8.29 9.32 3.21
CA PHE A 434 9.39 8.37 3.06
C PHE A 434 9.13 7.06 3.81
N GLY A 435 9.42 5.92 3.18
CA GLY A 435 9.48 4.61 3.84
C GLY A 435 8.12 4.00 4.25
N MET A 436 7.01 4.76 4.17
CA MET A 436 5.70 4.25 4.61
C MET A 436 5.24 3.03 3.79
N ALA A 437 5.56 2.99 2.49
CA ALA A 437 5.22 1.86 1.62
C ALA A 437 5.84 0.52 2.06
N LYS A 438 7.10 0.51 2.53
CA LYS A 438 7.75 -0.69 3.10
C LYS A 438 7.16 -1.05 4.45
N ALA A 439 6.93 -0.06 5.31
CA ALA A 439 6.33 -0.25 6.62
C ALA A 439 4.93 -0.89 6.52
N PHE A 440 4.12 -0.49 5.53
CA PHE A 440 2.80 -1.08 5.28
C PHE A 440 2.87 -2.51 4.74
N GLN A 441 3.79 -2.80 3.82
CA GLN A 441 4.03 -4.17 3.33
C GLN A 441 4.51 -5.10 4.46
N ALA A 442 5.45 -4.63 5.28
CA ALA A 442 5.95 -5.34 6.44
C ALA A 442 4.87 -5.56 7.53
N ALA A 443 3.88 -4.67 7.58
CA ALA A 443 2.75 -4.76 8.49
C ALA A 443 1.60 -5.68 8.01
N GLY A 444 1.84 -6.51 6.99
CA GLY A 444 0.85 -7.48 6.49
C GLY A 444 -0.31 -6.86 5.70
N LYS A 445 -0.28 -5.54 5.46
CA LYS A 445 -1.17 -4.90 4.49
C LYS A 445 -0.49 -4.96 3.14
N SER A 446 -0.88 -5.95 2.32
CA SER A 446 -0.64 -5.88 0.89
C SER A 446 -1.12 -4.52 0.38
N GLN A 447 -0.35 -3.85 -0.48
CA GLN A 447 -0.78 -2.64 -1.21
C GLN A 447 -2.02 -2.88 -2.11
N ILE A 448 -2.48 -4.13 -2.15
CA ILE A 448 -3.71 -4.61 -2.78
C ILE A 448 -4.74 -4.80 -1.66
N SER A 449 -5.80 -3.99 -1.65
CA SER A 449 -7.00 -4.32 -0.86
C SER A 449 -7.69 -5.55 -1.47
N LYS A 450 -8.41 -6.32 -0.65
CA LYS A 450 -9.28 -7.43 -1.10
C LYS A 450 -10.39 -7.01 -2.08
N THR A 451 -10.54 -5.72 -2.36
CA THR A 451 -11.57 -5.17 -3.27
C THR A 451 -11.00 -4.67 -4.60
N GLY A 452 -9.71 -4.91 -4.91
CA GLY A 452 -9.10 -4.41 -6.15
C GLY A 452 -8.85 -2.90 -6.15
N ALA A 453 -9.07 -2.21 -5.03
CA ALA A 453 -8.67 -0.82 -4.86
C ALA A 453 -7.18 -0.78 -4.47
N VAL A 454 -6.34 -0.43 -5.45
CA VAL A 454 -4.90 -0.25 -5.27
C VAL A 454 -4.68 0.93 -4.33
N MET A 455 -3.99 0.70 -3.22
CA MET A 455 -3.58 1.75 -2.31
C MET A 455 -2.25 2.33 -2.82
N GLY A 456 -2.35 3.37 -3.64
CA GLY A 456 -1.25 4.01 -4.38
C GLY A 456 -1.69 4.32 -5.81
N THR A 457 -1.13 5.35 -6.45
CA THR A 457 -1.41 5.66 -7.86
C THR A 457 -0.27 5.10 -8.70
N PRO A 458 -0.34 3.83 -9.17
CA PRO A 458 0.74 3.16 -9.90
C PRO A 458 1.25 3.92 -11.14
N VAL A 459 0.52 4.92 -11.62
CA VAL A 459 0.87 5.73 -12.80
C VAL A 459 2.24 6.44 -12.75
N PHE A 460 2.82 6.62 -11.55
CA PHE A 460 4.16 7.19 -11.35
C PHE A 460 5.24 6.14 -11.07
N MET A 461 4.94 4.86 -11.24
CA MET A 461 5.86 3.75 -10.96
C MET A 461 6.58 3.28 -12.24
N PRO A 462 7.91 3.12 -12.25
CA PRO A 462 8.61 2.49 -13.38
C PRO A 462 8.38 0.97 -13.41
N LYS A 463 8.55 0.36 -14.60
CA LYS A 463 8.41 -1.11 -14.80
C LYS A 463 9.25 -1.94 -13.83
N GLN A 464 10.47 -1.48 -13.57
CA GLN A 464 11.44 -2.14 -12.69
C GLN A 464 10.90 -2.24 -11.27
N GLN A 465 10.26 -1.18 -10.76
CA GLN A 465 9.65 -1.19 -9.44
C GLN A 465 8.36 -2.01 -9.40
N ALA A 466 7.59 -2.05 -10.49
CA ALA A 466 6.39 -2.88 -10.58
C ALA A 466 6.71 -4.39 -10.51
N ARG A 467 7.88 -4.79 -11.03
CA ARG A 467 8.42 -6.16 -10.95
C ARG A 467 8.99 -6.49 -9.57
N ASP A 468 9.90 -5.65 -9.07
CA ASP A 468 10.54 -5.84 -7.77
C ASP A 468 10.41 -4.60 -6.88
N CYS A 469 9.27 -4.49 -6.22
CA CYS A 469 8.98 -3.38 -5.31
C CYS A 469 9.84 -3.42 -4.03
N LYS A 470 10.31 -4.61 -3.61
CA LYS A 470 11.00 -4.81 -2.32
C LYS A 470 12.48 -4.40 -2.40
N TYR A 471 13.15 -4.69 -3.50
CA TYR A 471 14.57 -4.37 -3.68
C TYR A 471 14.83 -3.25 -4.68
N ALA A 472 13.78 -2.54 -5.11
CA ALA A 472 13.90 -1.29 -5.85
C ALA A 472 14.91 -0.33 -5.20
N LYS A 473 15.86 0.10 -6.02
CA LYS A 473 17.00 0.98 -5.72
C LYS A 473 16.68 2.46 -6.05
N PRO A 474 17.52 3.42 -5.63
CA PRO A 474 17.25 4.87 -5.78
C PRO A 474 16.79 5.34 -7.16
N GLU A 475 17.25 4.71 -8.24
CA GLU A 475 16.87 5.05 -9.62
C GLU A 475 15.36 5.05 -9.86
N VAL A 476 14.56 4.28 -9.10
CA VAL A 476 13.11 4.27 -9.26
C VAL A 476 12.45 5.58 -8.82
N ASP A 477 13.00 6.22 -7.78
CA ASP A 477 12.52 7.51 -7.29
C ASP A 477 12.90 8.62 -8.27
N VAL A 478 14.07 8.51 -8.92
CA VAL A 478 14.54 9.46 -9.93
C VAL A 478 13.63 9.42 -11.15
N TRP A 479 13.24 8.23 -11.61
CA TRP A 479 12.25 8.07 -12.67
C TRP A 479 10.88 8.63 -12.24
N ALA A 480 10.43 8.34 -11.02
CA ALA A 480 9.16 8.86 -10.50
C ALA A 480 9.15 10.39 -10.36
N ALA A 481 10.30 10.99 -10.04
CA ALA A 481 10.49 12.44 -10.03
C ALA A 481 10.36 13.04 -11.44
N ALA A 482 11.01 12.44 -12.44
CA ALA A 482 10.84 12.84 -13.84
C ALA A 482 9.38 12.68 -14.32
N ALA A 483 8.71 11.60 -13.93
CA ALA A 483 7.31 11.35 -14.27
C ALA A 483 6.35 12.35 -13.60
N SER A 484 6.65 12.74 -12.35
CA SER A 484 5.92 13.78 -11.63
C SER A 484 6.12 15.14 -12.29
N TYR A 485 7.34 15.46 -12.71
CA TYR A 485 7.63 16.71 -13.43
C TYR A 485 6.92 16.78 -14.78
N TYR A 486 6.99 15.72 -15.57
CA TYR A 486 6.24 15.57 -16.82
C TYR A 486 4.74 15.83 -16.60
N TYR A 487 4.17 15.22 -15.56
CA TYR A 487 2.75 15.37 -15.24
C TYR A 487 2.41 16.78 -14.78
N MET A 488 3.25 17.40 -13.94
CA MET A 488 3.06 18.79 -13.50
C MET A 488 3.04 19.76 -14.67
N VAL A 489 3.92 19.58 -15.66
CA VAL A 489 3.99 20.47 -16.84
C VAL A 489 2.83 20.24 -17.80
N THR A 490 2.49 18.98 -18.09
CA THR A 490 1.56 18.65 -19.18
C THR A 490 0.12 18.40 -18.72
N GLY A 491 -0.10 18.13 -17.43
CA GLY A 491 -1.35 17.59 -16.90
C GLY A 491 -1.67 16.16 -17.39
N GLN A 492 -0.75 15.52 -18.10
CA GLN A 492 -0.93 14.19 -18.71
C GLN A 492 0.13 13.21 -18.20
N PHE A 493 -0.25 11.95 -18.02
CA PHE A 493 0.69 10.94 -17.55
C PHE A 493 1.68 10.52 -18.66
N VAL A 494 2.83 10.02 -18.21
CA VAL A 494 3.92 9.52 -19.09
C VAL A 494 3.44 8.41 -20.03
N LYS A 495 2.49 7.58 -19.60
CA LYS A 495 1.88 6.49 -20.37
C LYS A 495 0.38 6.74 -20.55
N ASN A 496 -0.24 6.09 -21.53
CA ASN A 496 -1.65 6.30 -21.84
C ASN A 496 -2.55 5.44 -20.95
N PHE A 497 -2.82 5.91 -19.73
CA PHE A 497 -3.81 5.27 -18.86
C PHE A 497 -5.23 5.59 -19.36
N ARG A 498 -5.97 4.56 -19.75
CA ARG A 498 -7.34 4.67 -20.24
C ARG A 498 -8.31 4.06 -19.23
N PRO A 499 -9.54 4.60 -19.08
CA PRO A 499 -10.57 3.99 -18.24
C PRO A 499 -10.84 2.53 -18.63
N GLY A 500 -10.98 1.63 -17.66
CA GLY A 500 -11.24 0.21 -17.88
C GLY A 500 -9.99 -0.67 -18.07
N VAL A 501 -8.83 -0.07 -18.32
CA VAL A 501 -7.58 -0.81 -18.55
C VAL A 501 -6.88 -1.10 -17.23
N ASN A 502 -6.37 -2.32 -17.07
CA ASN A 502 -5.56 -2.66 -15.91
C ASN A 502 -4.28 -1.81 -15.91
N VAL A 503 -4.12 -1.00 -14.88
CA VAL A 503 -2.99 -0.05 -14.75
C VAL A 503 -1.63 -0.75 -14.79
N TRP A 504 -1.52 -1.97 -14.26
CA TRP A 504 -0.27 -2.75 -14.27
C TRP A 504 0.11 -3.20 -15.67
N GLN A 505 -0.87 -3.50 -16.52
CA GLN A 505 -0.61 -3.85 -17.91
C GLN A 505 -0.07 -2.66 -18.69
N VAL A 506 -0.66 -1.47 -18.52
CA VAL A 506 -0.15 -0.23 -19.13
C VAL A 506 1.28 0.04 -18.66
N LEU A 507 1.53 -0.10 -17.35
CA LEU A 507 2.86 0.08 -16.79
C LEU A 507 3.89 -0.82 -17.42
N ILE A 508 3.62 -2.12 -17.53
CA ILE A 508 4.57 -3.13 -18.02
C ILE A 508 4.75 -3.06 -19.53
N ALA A 509 3.67 -2.81 -20.29
CA ALA A 509 3.68 -3.01 -21.73
C ALA A 509 3.95 -1.74 -22.53
N GLU A 510 3.51 -0.57 -22.06
CA GLU A 510 3.65 0.69 -22.81
C GLU A 510 5.01 1.35 -22.59
N SER A 511 5.43 2.16 -23.56
CA SER A 511 6.61 3.04 -23.45
C SER A 511 6.18 4.46 -23.09
N ALA A 512 7.09 5.23 -22.50
CA ALA A 512 6.86 6.65 -22.24
C ALA A 512 6.53 7.40 -23.54
N VAL A 513 5.53 8.29 -23.49
CA VAL A 513 5.21 9.21 -24.57
C VAL A 513 6.14 10.42 -24.44
N PRO A 514 6.95 10.76 -25.47
CA PRO A 514 7.82 11.94 -25.43
C PRO A 514 7.06 13.21 -25.06
N ILE A 515 7.60 14.04 -24.17
CA ILE A 515 6.88 15.18 -23.57
C ILE A 515 6.41 16.18 -24.61
N ARG A 516 7.21 16.44 -25.65
CA ARG A 516 6.85 17.35 -26.75
C ARG A 516 5.73 16.84 -27.66
N LYS A 517 5.33 15.56 -27.54
CA LYS A 517 4.10 15.06 -28.17
C LYS A 517 2.85 15.44 -27.38
N ARG A 518 2.97 15.74 -26.08
CA ARG A 518 1.86 16.26 -25.25
C ARG A 518 1.83 17.78 -25.24
N ASP A 519 3.00 18.39 -25.11
CA ASP A 519 3.16 19.83 -25.09
C ASP A 519 4.36 20.27 -25.96
N PRO A 520 4.12 20.67 -27.22
CA PRO A 520 5.16 21.14 -28.12
C PRO A 520 5.91 22.40 -27.66
N SER A 521 5.37 23.15 -26.69
CA SER A 521 5.93 24.40 -26.17
C SER A 521 7.13 24.18 -25.23
N VAL A 522 7.28 22.96 -24.69
CA VAL A 522 8.43 22.60 -23.85
C VAL A 522 9.73 22.76 -24.66
N PRO A 523 10.72 23.52 -24.16
CA PRO A 523 12.02 23.70 -24.80
C PRO A 523 12.69 22.38 -25.12
N ARG A 524 13.36 22.30 -26.27
CA ARG A 524 13.88 21.02 -26.77
C ARG A 524 14.93 20.39 -25.86
N ASP A 525 15.91 21.16 -25.42
CA ASP A 525 17.01 20.63 -24.59
C ASP A 525 16.47 20.08 -23.25
N LEU A 526 15.49 20.78 -22.66
CA LEU A 526 14.81 20.33 -21.45
C LEU A 526 13.97 19.07 -21.68
N ALA A 527 13.23 19.02 -22.80
CA ALA A 527 12.47 17.85 -23.18
C ALA A 527 13.36 16.61 -23.38
N ASP A 528 14.52 16.78 -24.01
CA ASP A 528 15.46 15.68 -24.26
C ASP A 528 15.97 15.08 -22.92
N VAL A 529 16.23 15.91 -21.91
CA VAL A 529 16.60 15.44 -20.55
C VAL A 529 15.44 14.71 -19.86
N ILE A 530 14.21 15.25 -19.92
CA ILE A 530 13.02 14.63 -19.32
C ILE A 530 12.73 13.27 -19.97
N ASP A 531 12.72 13.21 -21.30
CA ASP A 531 12.42 11.98 -22.04
C ASP A 531 13.50 10.92 -21.84
N LEU A 532 14.78 11.33 -21.70
CA LEU A 532 15.87 10.44 -21.34
C LEU A 532 15.71 9.87 -19.93
N ALA A 533 15.27 10.69 -18.96
CA ALA A 533 15.01 10.23 -17.59
C ALA A 533 13.85 9.22 -17.52
N LEU A 534 12.91 9.32 -18.45
CA LEU A 534 11.74 8.44 -18.54
C LEU A 534 11.98 7.17 -19.38
N ALA A 535 13.19 6.99 -19.94
CA ALA A 535 13.55 5.79 -20.68
C ALA A 535 13.71 4.57 -19.74
N GLU A 536 13.06 3.46 -20.10
CA GLU A 536 12.95 2.28 -19.22
C GLU A 536 13.70 1.02 -19.72
N SER A 537 14.54 1.09 -20.77
CA SER A 537 15.18 -0.12 -21.34
C SER A 537 16.67 0.02 -21.70
N PRO A 538 17.52 -0.96 -21.34
CA PRO A 538 17.27 -2.10 -20.44
C PRO A 538 17.31 -1.74 -18.94
N ARG A 539 17.78 -0.53 -18.61
CA ARG A 539 17.87 0.02 -17.25
C ARG A 539 17.39 1.47 -17.26
N LEU A 540 17.02 1.98 -16.09
CA LEU A 540 16.75 3.40 -15.91
C LEU A 540 18.04 4.19 -16.17
N HIS A 541 17.93 5.31 -16.87
CA HIS A 541 19.09 6.05 -17.34
C HIS A 541 19.87 6.71 -16.18
N TYR A 542 19.18 7.52 -15.38
CA TYR A 542 19.79 8.20 -14.24
C TYR A 542 19.88 7.28 -13.04
N SER A 543 21.06 7.24 -12.43
CA SER A 543 21.32 6.41 -11.25
C SER A 543 21.17 7.16 -9.93
N SER A 544 21.19 8.51 -9.99
CA SER A 544 21.04 9.38 -8.82
C SER A 544 20.18 10.61 -9.12
N ALA A 545 19.53 11.14 -8.08
CA ALA A 545 18.76 12.37 -8.17
C ALA A 545 19.66 13.59 -8.46
N GLY A 546 20.88 13.60 -7.92
CA GLY A 546 21.89 14.63 -8.21
C GLY A 546 22.30 14.70 -9.68
N GLU A 547 22.43 13.57 -10.38
CA GLU A 547 22.69 13.55 -11.83
C GLU A 547 21.55 14.21 -12.61
N LEU A 548 20.31 13.77 -12.40
CA LEU A 548 19.15 14.33 -13.07
C LEU A 548 18.99 15.84 -12.79
N ARG A 549 19.21 16.26 -11.54
CA ARG A 549 19.15 17.68 -11.15
C ARG A 549 20.14 18.53 -11.94
N ARG A 550 21.39 18.07 -12.08
CA ARG A 550 22.44 18.79 -12.83
C ARG A 550 22.08 18.92 -14.31
N ASP A 551 21.60 17.84 -14.93
CA ASP A 551 21.29 17.83 -16.35
C ASP A 551 20.05 18.68 -16.66
N LEU A 552 19.02 18.65 -15.80
CA LEU A 552 17.88 19.56 -15.88
C LEU A 552 18.33 21.02 -15.74
N ALA A 553 19.16 21.33 -14.73
CA ALA A 553 19.70 22.66 -14.49
C ALA A 553 20.52 23.18 -15.69
N ALA A 554 21.28 22.31 -16.36
CA ALA A 554 22.05 22.68 -17.56
C ALA A 554 21.14 22.99 -18.76
N ALA A 555 20.03 22.26 -18.89
CA ALA A 555 19.10 22.37 -20.02
C ALA A 555 18.03 23.49 -19.88
N LEU A 556 18.03 24.27 -18.79
CA LEU A 556 17.03 25.31 -18.57
C LEU A 556 17.14 26.47 -19.58
N PRO A 557 16.02 26.93 -20.17
CA PRO A 557 16.01 28.18 -20.93
C PRO A 557 16.24 29.38 -20.00
N GLY A 558 16.68 30.51 -20.55
CA GLY A 558 17.07 31.69 -19.76
C GLY A 558 16.00 32.22 -18.80
N SER A 559 14.71 32.23 -19.20
CA SER A 559 13.61 32.68 -18.33
C SER A 559 13.42 31.75 -17.11
N VAL A 560 13.40 30.44 -17.32
CA VAL A 560 13.26 29.44 -16.25
C VAL A 560 14.49 29.43 -15.34
N ARG A 561 15.69 29.59 -15.91
CA ARG A 561 16.94 29.72 -15.13
C ARG A 561 16.89 30.92 -14.19
N THR A 562 16.40 32.06 -14.67
CA THR A 562 16.23 33.27 -13.84
C THR A 562 15.23 33.02 -12.72
N TYR A 563 14.13 32.32 -13.01
CA TYR A 563 13.12 31.97 -12.01
C TYR A 563 13.65 31.04 -10.90
N CYS A 564 14.66 30.22 -11.19
CA CYS A 564 15.23 29.24 -10.26
C CYS A 564 16.58 29.65 -9.66
N GLU A 565 16.99 30.92 -9.81
CA GLU A 565 18.36 31.36 -9.51
C GLU A 565 18.81 31.15 -8.06
N ASP A 566 17.89 31.14 -7.12
CA ASP A 566 18.10 30.99 -5.68
C ASP A 566 18.30 29.53 -5.24
N ILE A 567 17.89 28.57 -6.07
CA ILE A 567 17.97 27.13 -5.78
C ILE A 567 18.94 26.37 -6.69
N LEU A 568 19.51 27.01 -7.71
CA LEU A 568 20.51 26.44 -8.64
C LEU A 568 21.92 26.55 -8.07
#